data_AF-A0A0G8CGM7-F1
#
_entry.id   AF-A0A0G8CGM7-F1
#
_cell.length_a   1.000
_cell.length_b   1.000
_cell.length_c   1.000
_cell.angle_alpha   90.00
_cell.angle_beta   90.00
_cell.angle_gamma   90.00
#
_symmetry.space_group_name_H-M   'P 1'
#
loop_
_entity.id
_entity.type
_entity.pdbx_description
1 polymer ?
#
loop_
_entity_poly.entity_id
_entity_poly.type
_entity_poly.pdbx_seq_one_letter_code
_entity_poly.pdbx_strand_id
1 'polypeptide(L)'
;MDIDTDKKKLTSLITKQLNKDLNDLIHKIQKQQLDPFGFGDYARAFQYKEWKTVEDDWPSAFSKANVKVAPTIKILENGIIK
;
A
#
# COMPACT_ATOMS: atom_id res chain seq x y z
N MET A 1 -13.15 -28.79 15.05
CA MET A 1 -12.50 -27.72 14.29
C MET A 1 -13.60 -26.91 13.64
N ASP A 2 -13.73 -25.65 14.02
CA ASP A 2 -14.71 -24.74 13.41
C ASP A 2 -14.03 -24.02 12.24
N ILE A 3 -14.31 -24.53 11.03
CA ILE A 3 -13.70 -24.09 9.77
C ILE A 3 -13.91 -22.58 9.55
N ASP A 4 -15.04 -22.03 10.00
CA ASP A 4 -15.34 -20.60 9.85
C ASP A 4 -14.47 -19.75 10.79
N THR A 5 -14.24 -20.24 12.01
CA THR A 5 -13.35 -19.58 12.98
C THR A 5 -11.89 -19.60 12.51
N ASP A 6 -11.43 -20.74 11.98
CA ASP A 6 -10.06 -20.87 11.44
C ASP A 6 -9.84 -19.99 10.19
N LYS A 7 -10.84 -19.89 9.31
CA LYS A 7 -10.81 -19.02 8.13
C LYS A 7 -10.74 -17.53 8.50
N LYS A 8 -11.52 -17.10 9.49
CA LYS A 8 -11.47 -15.71 9.99
C LYS A 8 -10.10 -15.39 10.58
N LYS A 9 -9.53 -16.32 11.36
CA LYS A 9 -8.20 -16.17 11.95
C LYS A 9 -7.12 -16.07 10.86
N LEU A 10 -7.16 -16.94 9.86
CA LEU A 10 -6.24 -16.90 8.72
C LEU A 10 -6.35 -15.58 7.94
N THR A 11 -7.57 -15.15 7.63
CA THR A 11 -7.82 -13.87 6.94
C THR A 11 -7.23 -12.70 7.73
N SER A 12 -7.43 -12.67 9.04
CA SER A 12 -6.90 -11.63 9.93
C SER A 12 -5.37 -11.62 9.95
N LEU A 13 -4.74 -12.80 10.03
CA LEU A 13 -3.27 -12.93 10.00
C LEU A 13 -2.69 -12.43 8.68
N ILE A 14 -3.26 -12.85 7.54
CA ILE A 14 -2.81 -12.40 6.21
C ILE A 14 -3.01 -10.89 6.08
N THR A 15 -4.16 -10.38 6.53
CA THR A 15 -4.48 -8.94 6.48
C THR A 15 -3.48 -8.14 7.29
N LYS A 16 -3.16 -8.57 8.50
CA LYS A 16 -2.17 -7.90 9.36
C LYS A 16 -0.78 -7.91 8.73
N GLN A 17 -0.36 -9.05 8.17
CA GLN A 17 0.96 -9.18 7.56
C GLN A 17 1.09 -8.32 6.31
N LEU A 18 0.14 -8.39 5.37
CA LEU A 18 0.17 -7.56 4.15
C LEU A 18 0.04 -6.08 4.46
N ASN A 19 -0.77 -5.69 5.44
CA ASN A 19 -0.78 -4.30 5.92
C ASN A 19 0.61 -3.85 6.34
N LYS A 20 1.29 -4.63 7.17
CA LYS A 20 2.63 -4.31 7.64
C LYS A 20 3.61 -4.19 6.47
N ASP A 21 3.65 -5.20 5.60
CA ASP A 21 4.63 -5.26 4.51
C ASP A 21 4.45 -4.14 3.49
N LEU A 22 3.21 -3.79 3.15
CA LEU A 22 2.93 -2.70 2.23
C LEU A 22 3.25 -1.34 2.86
N ASN A 23 2.94 -1.14 4.14
CA ASN A 23 3.34 0.09 4.83
C ASN A 23 4.87 0.19 4.91
N ASP A 24 5.56 -0.89 5.26
CA ASP A 24 7.04 -0.93 5.32
C ASP A 24 7.67 -0.67 3.94
N LEU A 25 7.04 -1.15 2.85
CA LEU A 25 7.45 -0.85 1.47
C LEU A 25 7.32 0.63 1.13
N ILE A 26 6.16 1.24 1.42
CA ILE A 26 5.93 2.68 1.21
C ILE A 26 6.96 3.50 1.98
N HIS A 27 7.22 3.19 3.25
CA HIS A 27 8.21 3.91 4.06
C HIS A 27 9.62 3.81 3.47
N LYS A 28 10.02 2.64 2.98
CA LYS A 28 11.34 2.46 2.32
C LYS A 28 11.47 3.32 1.07
N ILE A 29 10.41 3.39 0.26
CA ILE A 29 10.37 4.16 -0.98
C ILE A 29 10.40 5.66 -0.67
N GLN A 30 9.61 6.13 0.30
CA GLN A 30 9.62 7.52 0.76
C GLN A 30 11.00 7.92 1.31
N LYS A 31 11.65 7.05 2.10
CA LYS A 31 13.01 7.29 2.61
C LYS A 31 14.05 7.43 1.50
N GLN A 32 13.87 6.72 0.39
CA GLN A 32 14.76 6.79 -0.77
C GLN A 32 14.38 7.92 -1.74
N GLN A 33 13.30 8.67 -1.46
CA GLN A 33 12.76 9.70 -2.36
C GLN A 33 12.55 9.14 -3.77
N LEU A 34 11.78 8.05 -3.86
CA LEU A 34 11.43 7.40 -5.12
C LEU A 34 9.92 7.37 -5.29
N ASP A 35 9.45 7.27 -6.54
CA ASP A 35 8.05 7.00 -6.88
C ASP A 35 7.96 5.96 -8.00
N PRO A 36 8.17 4.67 -7.69
CA PRO A 36 8.11 3.59 -8.68
C PRO A 36 6.67 3.23 -9.09
N PHE A 37 5.65 3.83 -8.44
CA PHE A 37 4.24 3.51 -8.68
C PHE A 37 3.54 4.53 -9.59
N GLY A 38 4.14 5.70 -9.81
CA GLY A 38 3.58 6.76 -10.64
C GLY A 38 2.55 7.63 -9.91
N PHE A 39 2.70 7.84 -8.59
CA PHE A 39 1.86 8.79 -7.86
C PHE A 39 1.97 10.22 -8.39
N GLY A 40 3.12 10.59 -8.94
CA GLY A 40 3.35 11.89 -9.59
C GLY A 40 2.52 12.06 -10.84
N ASP A 41 2.42 11.03 -11.68
CA ASP A 41 1.57 11.06 -12.87
C ASP A 41 0.09 11.16 -12.49
N TYR A 42 -0.32 10.45 -11.44
CA TYR A 42 -1.67 10.55 -10.91
C TYR A 42 -1.96 11.97 -10.36
N ALA A 43 -1.06 12.53 -9.56
CA ALA A 43 -1.18 13.90 -9.04
C ALA A 43 -1.23 14.94 -10.17
N ARG A 44 -0.40 14.77 -11.21
CA ARG A 44 -0.42 15.62 -12.40
C ARG A 44 -1.77 15.58 -13.12
N ALA A 45 -2.38 14.40 -13.24
CA ALA A 45 -3.65 14.23 -13.95
C ALA A 45 -4.85 14.81 -13.18
N PHE A 46 -4.87 14.67 -11.86
CA PHE A 46 -6.07 14.97 -11.06
C PHE A 46 -5.94 16.18 -10.14
N GLN A 47 -4.72 16.63 -9.83
CA GLN A 47 -4.40 17.73 -8.92
C GLN A 47 -3.30 18.62 -9.53
N TYR A 48 -3.49 18.98 -10.81
CA TYR A 48 -2.45 19.63 -11.61
C TYR A 48 -1.90 20.91 -10.97
N LYS A 49 -2.77 21.74 -10.38
CA LYS A 49 -2.37 23.03 -9.80
C LYS A 49 -1.40 22.83 -8.62
N GLU A 50 -1.71 21.88 -7.75
CA GLU A 50 -0.90 21.52 -6.59
C GLU A 50 0.37 20.80 -7.04
N TRP A 51 0.24 19.84 -7.96
CA TRP A 51 1.38 19.11 -8.51
C TRP A 51 2.39 20.03 -9.18
N LYS A 52 1.92 21.05 -9.93
CA LYS A 52 2.77 22.03 -10.62
C LYS A 52 3.70 22.78 -9.65
N THR A 53 3.31 22.95 -8.39
CA THR A 53 4.14 23.62 -7.37
C THR A 53 5.31 22.78 -6.86
N VAL A 54 5.28 21.46 -7.11
CA VAL A 54 6.27 20.49 -6.62
C VAL A 54 6.87 19.65 -7.75
N GLU A 55 6.60 19.96 -9.01
CA GLU A 55 6.98 19.13 -10.17
C GLU A 55 8.50 18.93 -10.27
N ASP A 56 9.28 19.97 -9.95
CA ASP A 56 10.74 19.97 -10.07
C ASP A 56 11.42 19.06 -9.04
N ASP A 57 10.76 18.81 -7.89
CA ASP A 57 11.26 17.96 -6.81
C ASP A 57 10.14 17.04 -6.28
N TRP A 58 9.40 16.42 -7.21
CA TRP A 58 8.29 15.53 -6.88
C TRP A 58 8.69 14.42 -5.88
N PRO A 59 9.84 13.74 -6.01
CA PRO A 59 10.17 12.64 -5.10
C PRO A 59 10.38 13.09 -3.64
N SER A 60 10.85 14.33 -3.42
CA SER A 60 10.95 14.95 -2.09
C SER A 60 9.60 15.43 -1.55
N ALA A 61 8.69 15.85 -2.42
CA ALA A 61 7.32 16.16 -2.02
C ALA A 61 6.56 14.88 -1.62
N PHE A 62 6.71 13.81 -2.41
CA PHE A 62 6.13 12.50 -2.12
C PHE A 62 6.68 11.88 -0.83
N SER A 63 7.98 12.04 -0.53
CA SER A 63 8.56 11.49 0.71
C SER A 63 7.97 12.06 1.99
N LYS A 64 7.34 13.24 1.92
CA LYS A 64 6.67 13.92 3.04
C LYS A 64 5.16 13.66 3.06
N ALA A 65 4.61 13.01 2.04
CA ALA A 65 3.18 12.76 1.93
C ALA A 65 2.70 11.74 2.98
N ASN A 66 1.48 11.93 3.49
CA ASN A 66 0.83 10.92 4.31
C ASN A 66 0.18 9.86 3.42
N VAL A 67 0.79 8.68 3.35
CA VAL A 67 0.29 7.57 2.54
C VAL A 67 -0.34 6.52 3.46
N LYS A 68 -1.63 6.25 3.26
CA LYS A 68 -2.36 5.21 4.00
C LYS A 68 -2.64 4.03 3.07
N VAL A 69 -2.05 2.88 3.35
CA VAL A 69 -2.37 1.64 2.65
C VAL A 69 -3.46 0.88 3.40
N ALA A 70 -4.51 0.47 2.68
CA ALA A 70 -5.63 -0.32 3.22
C ALA A 70 -5.96 -1.49 2.26
N PRO A 71 -5.22 -2.61 2.34
CA PRO A 71 -5.45 -3.77 1.50
C PRO A 71 -6.76 -4.45 1.88
N THR A 72 -7.55 -4.81 0.86
CA THR A 72 -8.75 -5.63 1.02
C THR A 72 -8.43 -7.06 0.64
N ILE A 73 -8.67 -8.01 1.55
CA ILE A 73 -8.33 -9.43 1.35
C ILE A 73 -9.58 -10.26 1.13
N LYS A 74 -9.55 -11.08 0.09
CA LYS A 74 -10.58 -12.09 -0.20
C LYS A 74 -9.91 -13.45 -0.38
N ILE A 75 -10.20 -14.38 0.53
CA ILE A 75 -9.79 -15.78 0.36
C ILE A 75 -10.76 -16.44 -0.61
N LEU A 76 -10.26 -16.87 -1.77
CA LEU A 76 -11.05 -17.56 -2.79
C LEU A 76 -11.22 -19.04 -2.45
N GLU A 77 -10.12 -19.71 -2.10
CA GLU A 77 -10.09 -21.14 -1.77
C GLU A 77 -9.12 -21.41 -0.61
N ASN A 78 -9.37 -22.48 0.14
CA ASN A 78 -8.49 -23.02 1.16
C ASN A 78 -8.36 -24.53 0.99
N GLY A 79 -7.21 -25.10 1.31
CA GLY A 79 -6.93 -26.53 1.12
C GLY A 79 -6.02 -27.07 2.21
N ILE A 80 -5.86 -28.40 2.22
CA ILE A 80 -4.95 -29.09 3.14
C ILE A 80 -3.56 -29.11 2.49
N ILE A 81 -2.57 -28.49 3.15
CA ILE A 81 -1.17 -28.64 2.77
C ILE A 81 -0.67 -29.95 3.40
N LYS A 82 -0.10 -30.84 2.58
CA LYS A 82 0.38 -32.17 2.99
C LYS A 82 1.90 -32.19 3.12
#